data_AF-A0A9W6FAL9-F1
#
_entry.id   AF-A0A9W6FAL9-F1
#
_cell.length_a   1.000
_cell.length_b   1.000
_cell.length_c   1.000
_cell.angle_alpha   90.00
_cell.angle_beta   90.00
_cell.angle_gamma   90.00
#
_symmetry.space_group_name_H-M   'P 1'
#
loop_
_entity.id
_entity.type
_entity.pdbx_description
1 polymer ?
#
loop_
_entity_poly.entity_id
_entity_poly.type
_entity_poly.pdbx_seq_one_letter_code
_entity_poly.pdbx_strand_id
1 'polypeptide(L)'
;MNHFQWVVAINSVGDLSNGDDEMRLAITGAENFCLDFIRDNGLPRNYMVEKGIPYIAAYMVSCAKNIDYEIFNLYLDSRDYRRIFQREAEKNKGILADMLNEAAQIQPDILRSFIIGAGLRLKIAPTGTGKGVKLTRVQERGALRASSPDPSPILGTGHRAKSGPGSSQKKERQMAQAIQTDTAAEQARDHMLRLLIAEQNDAFRRCLGFAALWRDHHLKGRAVVTPGFEALPMATKSALMEKVINFTDFTEENDHWEDHSFGRVEADGAAIVWKIDLYDTAYTYGATMPDCACDPDQTRRVLTLYLPSEH
;
A
#
# COMPACT_ATOMS: atom_id res chain seq x y z
N MET A 1 -2.30 9.38 -0.39
CA MET A 1 -3.15 10.28 0.33
C MET A 1 -4.17 9.37 0.98
N ASN A 2 -3.99 9.08 2.27
CA ASN A 2 -5.11 8.56 3.04
C ASN A 2 -6.23 9.55 2.89
N HIS A 3 -7.34 9.06 2.37
CA HIS A 3 -8.52 9.84 2.07
C HIS A 3 -8.93 10.78 3.22
N PHE A 4 -8.61 10.42 4.47
CA PHE A 4 -8.91 11.21 5.65
C PHE A 4 -7.73 11.96 6.30
N GLN A 5 -6.47 11.60 6.05
CA GLN A 5 -5.35 12.26 6.75
C GLN A 5 -5.03 13.64 6.21
N TRP A 6 -5.15 13.86 4.91
CA TRP A 6 -4.97 15.19 4.35
C TRP A 6 -6.10 16.12 4.81
N VAL A 7 -7.31 15.60 5.02
CA VAL A 7 -8.45 16.34 5.60
C VAL A 7 -8.16 16.70 7.06
N VAL A 8 -7.66 15.75 7.86
CA VAL A 8 -7.24 16.02 9.25
C VAL A 8 -6.11 17.05 9.31
N ALA A 9 -5.12 16.93 8.41
CA ALA A 9 -4.00 17.87 8.33
C ALA A 9 -4.43 19.27 7.91
N ILE A 10 -5.42 19.41 7.03
CA ILE A 10 -5.98 20.71 6.63
C ILE A 10 -6.87 21.29 7.73
N ASN A 11 -7.65 20.46 8.42
CA ASN A 11 -8.53 20.90 9.52
C ASN A 11 -7.74 21.24 10.81
N SER A 12 -6.49 20.80 10.94
CA SER A 12 -5.65 21.12 12.10
C SER A 12 -5.01 22.51 12.03
N VAL A 13 -4.97 23.13 10.84
CA VAL A 13 -4.31 24.43 10.61
C VAL A 13 -5.22 25.63 10.90
N GLY A 14 -6.54 25.43 10.96
CA GLY A 14 -7.52 26.50 11.18
C GLY A 14 -8.93 26.10 10.76
N ASP A 15 -9.88 27.03 10.90
CA ASP A 15 -11.23 26.81 10.37
C ASP A 15 -11.23 26.87 8.83
N LEU A 16 -12.20 26.23 8.19
CA LEU A 16 -12.42 26.30 6.74
C LEU A 16 -13.52 27.30 6.37
N SER A 17 -13.58 28.43 7.07
CA SER A 17 -14.53 29.51 6.79
C SER A 17 -14.23 30.17 5.42
N ASN A 18 -14.98 31.21 5.08
CA ASN A 18 -14.75 31.94 3.83
C ASN A 18 -13.76 33.11 4.00
N GLY A 19 -13.07 33.21 5.14
CA GLY A 19 -12.06 34.24 5.36
C GLY A 19 -10.77 33.95 4.59
N ASP A 20 -10.18 35.00 3.99
CA ASP A 20 -9.01 34.84 3.13
C ASP A 20 -7.76 34.42 3.92
N ASP A 21 -7.62 34.85 5.18
CA ASP A 21 -6.47 34.51 6.03
C ASP A 21 -6.52 33.03 6.45
N GLU A 22 -7.70 32.54 6.83
CA GLU A 22 -7.95 31.15 7.16
C GLU A 22 -7.73 30.23 5.94
N MET A 23 -8.21 30.64 4.76
CA MET A 23 -7.97 29.90 3.52
C MET A 23 -6.47 29.84 3.16
N ARG A 24 -5.72 30.94 3.36
CA ARG A 24 -4.26 30.94 3.13
C ARG A 24 -3.53 29.95 4.04
N LEU A 25 -3.93 29.87 5.31
CA LEU A 25 -3.36 28.92 6.25
C LEU A 25 -3.68 27.47 5.85
N ALA A 26 -4.93 27.19 5.48
CA ALA A 26 -5.36 25.87 5.01
C ALA A 26 -4.61 25.44 3.74
N ILE A 27 -4.45 26.35 2.78
CA ILE A 27 -3.68 26.10 1.55
C ILE A 27 -2.22 25.82 1.89
N THR A 28 -1.59 26.64 2.74
CA THR A 28 -0.19 26.45 3.16
C THR A 28 0.02 25.09 3.83
N GLY A 29 -0.92 24.66 4.68
CA GLY A 29 -0.88 23.33 5.28
C GLY A 29 -0.99 22.20 4.25
N ALA A 30 -1.89 22.34 3.27
CA ALA A 30 -2.03 21.38 2.17
C ALA A 30 -0.79 21.34 1.27
N GLU A 31 -0.14 22.47 0.99
CA GLU A 31 1.10 22.54 0.23
C GLU A 31 2.24 21.82 0.95
N ASN A 32 2.42 22.08 2.25
CA ASN A 32 3.42 21.41 3.07
C ASN A 32 3.19 19.89 3.08
N PHE A 33 1.94 19.46 3.19
CA PHE A 33 1.58 18.05 3.09
C PHE A 33 1.98 17.44 1.74
N CYS A 34 1.73 18.13 0.62
CA CYS A 34 2.16 17.68 -0.71
C CYS A 34 3.69 17.61 -0.83
N LEU A 35 4.41 18.58 -0.27
CA LEU A 35 5.87 18.63 -0.29
C LEU A 35 6.49 17.50 0.54
N ASP A 36 5.96 17.25 1.73
CA ASP A 36 6.35 16.12 2.58
C ASP A 36 6.10 14.81 1.85
N PHE A 37 4.93 14.66 1.21
CA PHE A 37 4.62 13.48 0.40
C PHE A 37 5.64 13.25 -0.72
N ILE A 38 5.99 14.30 -1.48
CA ILE A 38 6.97 14.22 -2.56
C ILE A 38 8.34 13.79 -2.02
N ARG A 39 8.80 14.41 -0.92
CA ARG A 39 10.06 14.09 -0.26
C ARG A 39 10.10 12.62 0.19
N ASP A 40 9.08 12.20 0.92
CA ASP A 40 9.08 10.91 1.62
C ASP A 40 8.90 9.71 0.66
N ASN A 41 8.34 9.97 -0.52
CA ASN A 41 8.16 8.97 -1.59
C ASN A 41 9.23 9.05 -2.67
N GLY A 42 10.26 9.89 -2.50
CA GLY A 42 11.35 10.04 -3.46
C GLY A 42 10.87 10.50 -4.84
N LEU A 43 9.79 11.29 -4.89
CA LEU A 43 9.23 11.81 -6.13
C LEU A 43 10.08 12.99 -6.64
N PRO A 44 10.18 13.19 -7.95
CA PRO A 44 11.03 14.22 -8.52
C PRO A 44 10.53 15.62 -8.15
N ARG A 45 11.35 16.36 -7.39
CA ARG A 45 11.12 17.78 -7.11
C ARG A 45 11.72 18.64 -8.23
N ASN A 46 10.98 18.74 -9.33
CA ASN A 46 11.35 19.61 -10.44
C ASN A 46 10.47 20.86 -10.47
N TYR A 47 10.89 21.88 -11.23
CA TYR A 47 10.19 23.16 -11.34
C TYR A 47 8.69 23.02 -11.67
N MET A 48 8.33 22.05 -12.51
CA MET A 48 6.93 21.81 -12.88
C MET A 48 6.13 21.29 -11.68
N VAL A 49 6.69 20.37 -10.90
CA VAL A 49 6.05 19.86 -9.69
C VAL A 49 5.85 20.97 -8.66
N GLU A 50 6.89 21.76 -8.40
CA GLU A 50 6.80 22.88 -7.43
C GLU A 50 5.75 23.92 -7.84
N LYS A 51 5.65 24.23 -9.14
CA LYS A 51 4.62 25.13 -9.68
C LYS A 51 3.20 24.56 -9.58
N GLY A 52 3.06 23.23 -9.56
CA GLY A 52 1.77 22.55 -9.51
C GLY A 52 1.19 22.40 -8.11
N ILE A 53 2.04 22.37 -7.09
CA ILE A 53 1.65 22.10 -5.70
C ILE A 53 0.58 23.06 -5.17
N PRO A 54 0.66 24.40 -5.39
CA PRO A 54 -0.37 25.32 -4.91
C PRO A 54 -1.76 25.01 -5.46
N TYR A 55 -1.86 24.60 -6.72
CA TYR A 55 -3.14 24.27 -7.36
C TYR A 55 -3.70 22.94 -6.84
N ILE A 56 -2.83 21.95 -6.62
CA ILE A 56 -3.20 20.68 -5.99
C ILE A 56 -3.69 20.95 -4.55
N ALA A 57 -2.97 21.77 -3.80
CA ALA A 57 -3.31 22.15 -2.43
C ALA A 57 -4.65 22.90 -2.36
N ALA A 58 -4.90 23.85 -3.26
CA ALA A 58 -6.19 24.52 -3.37
C ALA A 58 -7.33 23.52 -3.67
N TYR A 59 -7.11 22.56 -4.57
CA TYR A 59 -8.10 21.51 -4.83
C TYR A 59 -8.38 20.67 -3.59
N MET A 60 -7.34 20.25 -2.87
CA MET A 60 -7.49 19.55 -1.60
C MET A 60 -8.35 20.36 -0.62
N VAL A 61 -8.01 21.62 -0.36
CA VAL A 61 -8.77 22.47 0.57
C VAL A 61 -10.24 22.58 0.14
N SER A 62 -10.53 22.72 -1.15
CA SER A 62 -11.91 22.70 -1.67
C SER A 62 -12.64 21.40 -1.32
N CYS A 63 -12.00 20.26 -1.58
CA CYS A 63 -12.54 18.95 -1.25
C CYS A 63 -12.84 18.81 0.26
N ALA A 64 -11.91 19.23 1.13
CA ALA A 64 -12.10 19.14 2.59
C ALA A 64 -13.26 20.02 3.06
N LYS A 65 -13.34 21.24 2.52
CA LYS A 65 -14.37 22.23 2.87
C LYS A 65 -15.77 21.77 2.49
N ASN A 66 -15.91 21.16 1.32
CA ASN A 66 -17.21 20.73 0.79
C ASN A 66 -17.59 19.31 1.19
N ILE A 67 -16.76 18.62 1.97
CA ILE A 67 -16.91 17.18 2.26
C ILE A 67 -16.98 16.39 0.93
N ASP A 68 -16.34 16.94 -0.10
CA ASP A 68 -16.33 16.39 -1.43
C ASP A 68 -15.04 15.59 -1.59
N TYR A 69 -15.23 14.30 -1.46
CA TYR A 69 -14.17 13.32 -1.37
C TYR A 69 -13.64 12.88 -2.75
N GLU A 70 -14.05 13.56 -3.82
CA GLU A 70 -13.63 13.30 -5.20
C GLU A 70 -12.19 13.74 -5.54
N ILE A 71 -11.25 13.63 -4.59
CA ILE A 71 -9.82 13.74 -4.91
C ILE A 71 -9.37 12.72 -5.96
N PHE A 72 -10.15 11.66 -6.15
CA PHE A 72 -10.07 10.71 -7.26
C PHE A 72 -10.14 11.33 -8.64
N ASN A 73 -10.78 12.50 -8.81
CA ASN A 73 -10.78 13.21 -10.07
C ASN A 73 -9.38 13.72 -10.47
N LEU A 74 -8.50 13.98 -9.51
CA LEU A 74 -7.09 14.26 -9.78
C LEU A 74 -6.29 12.97 -10.00
N TYR A 75 -6.63 11.88 -9.30
CA TYR A 75 -5.99 10.57 -9.46
C TYR A 75 -6.19 9.91 -10.82
N LEU A 76 -7.37 10.10 -11.37
CA LEU A 76 -7.76 9.55 -12.64
C LEU A 76 -7.26 10.44 -13.79
N ASP A 77 -7.01 9.83 -14.95
CA ASP A 77 -6.76 10.58 -16.18
C ASP A 77 -8.02 11.32 -16.61
N SER A 78 -8.27 12.49 -16.01
CA SER A 78 -9.26 13.40 -16.56
C SER A 78 -8.68 14.05 -17.80
N ARG A 79 -9.31 13.78 -18.95
CA ARG A 79 -9.02 14.51 -20.18
C ARG A 79 -9.38 16.00 -20.09
N ASP A 80 -10.07 16.41 -19.02
CA ASP A 80 -10.55 17.77 -18.81
C ASP A 80 -10.37 18.21 -17.35
N TYR A 81 -9.12 18.33 -16.91
CA TYR A 81 -8.79 18.91 -15.60
C TYR A 81 -9.34 20.33 -15.44
N ARG A 82 -9.44 21.12 -16.52
CA ARG A 82 -10.04 22.46 -16.50
C ARG A 82 -11.44 22.42 -15.88
N ARG A 83 -12.31 21.53 -16.36
CA ARG A 83 -13.68 21.45 -15.87
C ARG A 83 -13.77 21.00 -14.41
N ILE A 84 -12.85 20.15 -13.97
CA ILE A 84 -12.74 19.74 -12.56
C ILE A 84 -12.44 20.96 -11.68
N PHE A 85 -11.41 21.72 -12.02
CA PHE A 85 -11.03 22.91 -11.27
C PHE A 85 -12.08 24.02 -11.32
N GLN A 86 -12.78 24.19 -12.46
CA GLN A 86 -13.90 25.15 -12.57
C GLN A 86 -15.06 24.81 -11.64
N ARG A 87 -15.47 23.52 -11.58
CA ARG A 87 -16.53 23.08 -10.69
C ARG A 87 -16.18 23.30 -9.23
N GLU A 88 -14.94 23.04 -8.85
CA GLU A 88 -14.48 23.34 -7.49
C GLU A 88 -14.45 24.85 -7.22
N ALA A 89 -14.03 25.66 -8.20
CA ALA A 89 -14.04 27.11 -8.05
C ALA A 89 -15.46 27.66 -7.80
N GLU A 90 -16.48 27.12 -8.49
CA GLU A 90 -17.89 27.49 -8.33
C GLU A 90 -18.44 27.21 -6.92
N LYS A 91 -17.87 26.24 -6.20
CA LYS A 91 -18.24 25.91 -4.82
C LYS A 91 -17.62 26.86 -3.78
N ASN A 92 -16.64 27.67 -4.18
CA ASN A 92 -15.81 28.45 -3.27
C ASN A 92 -15.90 29.96 -3.55
N LYS A 93 -15.27 30.77 -2.68
CA LYS A 93 -15.15 32.22 -2.79
C LYS A 93 -13.76 32.68 -2.37
N GLY A 94 -13.43 33.93 -2.67
CA GLY A 94 -12.16 34.56 -2.27
C GLY A 94 -10.97 33.86 -2.89
N ILE A 95 -9.85 33.85 -2.15
CA ILE A 95 -8.59 33.32 -2.66
C ILE A 95 -8.66 31.88 -3.18
N LEU A 96 -9.46 31.03 -2.53
CA LEU A 96 -9.57 29.63 -2.92
C LEU A 96 -10.23 29.49 -4.30
N ALA A 97 -11.28 30.26 -4.57
CA ALA A 97 -11.93 30.27 -5.89
C ALA A 97 -10.99 30.84 -6.97
N ASP A 98 -10.22 31.87 -6.65
CA ASP A 98 -9.28 32.49 -7.58
C ASP A 98 -8.19 31.49 -7.99
N MET A 99 -7.57 30.80 -7.03
CA MET A 99 -6.54 29.79 -7.32
C MET A 99 -7.07 28.61 -8.14
N LEU A 100 -8.30 28.15 -7.87
CA LEU A 100 -8.94 27.08 -8.64
C LEU A 100 -9.28 27.55 -10.06
N ASN A 101 -9.74 28.79 -10.23
CA ASN A 101 -9.97 29.38 -11.55
C ASN A 101 -8.67 29.57 -12.32
N GLU A 102 -7.58 29.98 -11.67
CA GLU A 102 -6.24 30.03 -12.27
C GLU A 102 -5.81 28.65 -12.76
N ALA A 103 -5.95 27.62 -11.91
CA ALA A 103 -5.64 26.23 -12.26
C ALA A 103 -6.43 25.78 -13.50
N ALA A 104 -7.70 26.16 -13.60
CA ALA A 104 -8.54 25.84 -14.75
C ALA A 104 -8.08 26.48 -16.08
N GLN A 105 -7.35 27.61 -16.02
CA GLN A 105 -6.79 28.26 -17.21
C GLN A 105 -5.45 27.66 -17.64
N ILE A 106 -4.80 26.85 -16.80
CA ILE A 106 -3.54 26.19 -17.15
C ILE A 106 -3.80 25.23 -18.32
N GLN A 107 -2.85 25.19 -19.28
CA GLN A 107 -2.93 24.25 -20.38
C GLN A 107 -3.03 22.80 -19.84
N PRO A 108 -3.98 21.98 -20.33
CA PRO A 108 -4.21 20.64 -19.80
C PRO A 108 -2.95 19.78 -19.72
N ASP A 109 -2.05 19.85 -20.70
CA ASP A 109 -0.80 19.08 -20.70
C ASP A 109 0.18 19.51 -19.58
N ILE A 110 0.22 20.81 -19.27
CA ILE A 110 1.03 21.37 -18.19
C ILE A 110 0.46 20.92 -16.84
N LEU A 111 -0.84 21.07 -16.65
CA LEU A 111 -1.52 20.65 -15.41
C LEU A 111 -1.45 19.13 -15.21
N ARG A 112 -1.58 18.35 -16.29
CA ARG A 112 -1.34 16.90 -16.29
C ARG A 112 0.08 16.56 -15.86
N SER A 113 1.07 17.32 -16.35
CA SER A 113 2.47 17.14 -15.95
C SER A 113 2.69 17.44 -14.47
N PHE A 114 1.97 18.43 -13.92
CA PHE A 114 1.99 18.73 -12.48
C PHE A 114 1.45 17.56 -11.65
N ILE A 115 0.26 17.05 -12.01
CA ILE A 115 -0.39 15.93 -11.31
C ILE A 115 0.46 14.65 -11.39
N ILE A 116 1.01 14.34 -12.57
CA ILE A 116 1.90 13.19 -12.76
C ILE A 116 3.19 13.35 -11.96
N GLY A 117 3.82 14.53 -12.01
CA GLY A 117 5.09 14.78 -11.33
C GLY A 117 4.95 14.79 -9.81
N ALA A 118 3.80 15.26 -9.29
CA ALA A 118 3.42 15.14 -7.88
C ALA A 118 3.06 13.70 -7.49
N GLY A 119 3.09 12.76 -8.43
CA GLY A 119 2.79 11.35 -8.19
C GLY A 119 1.34 11.12 -7.81
N LEU A 120 0.41 12.00 -8.21
CA LEU A 120 -1.02 11.92 -7.89
C LEU A 120 -1.80 11.20 -8.98
N ARG A 121 -1.20 10.24 -9.69
CA ARG A 121 -1.89 9.50 -10.75
C ARG A 121 -1.49 8.04 -10.76
N LEU A 122 -2.46 7.17 -11.03
CA LEU A 122 -2.21 5.74 -11.19
C LEU A 122 -1.30 5.48 -12.40
N LYS A 123 -0.27 4.67 -12.20
CA LYS A 123 0.65 4.29 -13.28
C LYS A 123 0.06 3.14 -14.08
N ILE A 124 0.09 3.22 -15.40
CA ILE A 124 -0.35 2.08 -16.23
C ILE A 124 0.75 1.02 -16.23
N ALA A 125 0.40 -0.22 -15.85
CA ALA A 125 1.30 -1.35 -15.85
C ALA A 125 1.64 -1.76 -17.30
N PRO A 126 2.93 -1.85 -17.68
CA PRO A 126 3.32 -2.11 -19.07
C PRO A 126 2.99 -3.53 -19.57
N THR A 127 2.78 -4.50 -18.67
CA THR A 127 2.63 -5.93 -19.01
C THR A 127 1.32 -6.55 -18.56
N GLY A 128 0.39 -5.78 -18.01
CA GLY A 128 -0.92 -6.28 -17.53
C GLY A 128 -0.87 -7.20 -16.29
N THR A 129 0.30 -7.69 -15.87
CA THR A 129 0.42 -8.73 -14.84
C THR A 129 1.39 -8.29 -13.74
N GLY A 130 0.88 -8.13 -12.51
CA GLY A 130 1.65 -7.65 -11.36
C GLY A 130 2.67 -8.65 -10.78
N LYS A 131 2.91 -9.82 -11.39
CA LYS A 131 3.95 -10.78 -10.96
C LYS A 131 4.52 -11.55 -12.15
N GLY A 132 5.72 -11.16 -12.59
CA GLY A 132 6.61 -11.99 -13.40
C GLY A 132 7.63 -12.70 -12.52
N VAL A 133 7.19 -13.59 -11.63
CA VAL A 133 8.13 -14.48 -10.92
C VAL A 133 8.53 -15.58 -11.91
N LYS A 134 9.72 -15.46 -12.51
CA LYS A 134 10.41 -16.62 -13.09
C LYS A 134 10.65 -17.60 -11.95
N LEU A 135 9.81 -18.62 -11.84
CA LEU A 135 10.08 -19.80 -11.02
C LEU A 135 11.32 -20.49 -11.60
N THR A 136 12.51 -20.12 -11.13
CA THR A 136 13.67 -20.99 -11.23
C THR A 136 13.41 -22.18 -10.32
N ARG A 137 12.88 -23.23 -10.94
CA ARG A 137 12.72 -24.57 -10.39
C ARG A 137 14.10 -25.10 -9.99
N VAL A 138 14.47 -24.94 -8.72
CA VAL A 138 15.58 -25.71 -8.16
C VAL A 138 15.05 -27.13 -7.97
N GLN A 139 15.38 -27.97 -8.93
CA GLN A 139 15.42 -29.41 -8.77
C GLN A 139 16.44 -29.75 -7.69
N GLU A 140 15.99 -30.28 -6.57
CA GLU A 140 16.79 -31.24 -5.81
C GLU A 140 16.09 -32.59 -5.81
N ARG A 141 16.49 -33.41 -6.79
CA ARG A 141 16.46 -34.87 -6.69
C ARG A 141 17.54 -35.26 -5.70
N GLY A 142 17.22 -36.09 -4.71
CA GLY A 142 18.26 -36.65 -3.85
C GLY A 142 17.81 -37.49 -2.66
N ALA A 143 16.84 -38.38 -2.84
CA ALA A 143 16.73 -39.52 -1.92
C ALA A 143 17.89 -40.49 -2.23
N LEU A 144 18.77 -40.77 -1.25
CA LEU A 144 19.52 -42.03 -1.14
C LEU A 144 20.25 -42.15 0.21
N ARG A 145 19.68 -42.99 1.07
CA ARG A 145 20.29 -44.02 1.94
C ARG A 145 21.59 -43.74 2.71
N ALA A 146 21.44 -43.95 4.02
CA ALA A 146 22.37 -44.48 5.01
C ALA A 146 23.66 -45.16 4.49
N SER A 147 24.79 -44.73 5.04
CA SER A 147 25.90 -45.60 5.44
C SER A 147 26.76 -44.91 6.50
N SER A 148 26.87 -45.54 7.67
CA SER A 148 27.84 -45.20 8.71
C SER A 148 29.26 -45.55 8.25
N PRO A 149 30.28 -44.95 8.87
CA PRO A 149 31.34 -45.79 9.39
C PRO A 149 31.69 -45.49 10.86
N ASP A 150 31.82 -46.61 11.56
CA ASP A 150 32.55 -46.95 12.78
C ASP A 150 33.55 -45.93 13.38
N PRO A 151 33.61 -45.83 14.71
CA PRO A 151 34.91 -45.80 15.37
C PRO A 151 35.03 -46.88 16.46
N SER A 152 36.04 -47.73 16.33
CA SER A 152 36.49 -48.68 17.36
C SER A 152 37.24 -47.95 18.52
N PRO A 153 37.58 -48.61 19.65
CA PRO A 153 37.18 -48.16 20.98
C PRO A 153 38.34 -47.56 21.79
N ILE A 154 38.03 -46.64 22.70
CA ILE A 154 38.92 -46.29 23.82
C ILE A 154 38.22 -46.70 25.12
N LEU A 155 38.86 -47.61 25.84
CA LEU A 155 38.50 -48.03 27.19
C LEU A 155 38.47 -46.82 28.13
N GLY A 156 37.32 -46.59 28.74
CA GLY A 156 37.15 -45.68 29.88
C GLY A 156 36.18 -46.30 30.87
N THR A 157 36.73 -46.86 31.94
CA THR A 157 35.99 -47.41 33.08
C THR A 157 35.14 -46.31 33.75
N GLY A 158 33.82 -46.44 33.74
CA GLY A 158 32.91 -45.46 34.35
C GLY A 158 31.55 -46.06 34.72
N HIS A 159 31.43 -46.48 35.98
CA HIS A 159 30.23 -46.64 36.80
C HIS A 159 28.86 -46.61 36.10
N ARG A 160 28.26 -47.81 35.95
CA ARG A 160 26.89 -48.03 35.50
C ARG A 160 25.88 -47.61 36.59
N ALA A 161 25.41 -46.36 36.54
CA ALA A 161 24.19 -45.98 37.24
C ALA A 161 22.99 -46.60 36.50
N LYS A 162 22.21 -47.44 37.20
CA LYS A 162 20.95 -48.00 36.69
C LYS A 162 19.93 -46.86 36.53
N SER A 163 19.80 -46.28 35.34
CA SER A 163 18.67 -45.42 34.98
C SER A 163 17.45 -46.30 34.71
N GLY A 164 16.45 -46.25 35.59
CA GLY A 164 15.21 -47.01 35.44
C GLY A 164 14.41 -46.63 34.17
N PRO A 165 13.48 -47.50 33.70
CA PRO A 165 12.77 -47.35 32.42
C PRO A 165 12.00 -46.02 32.26
N GLY A 166 11.64 -45.37 33.37
CA GLY A 166 10.91 -44.11 33.38
C GLY A 166 11.74 -42.84 33.14
N SER A 167 13.09 -42.92 33.16
CA SER A 167 13.96 -41.74 33.05
C SER A 167 14.21 -41.28 31.60
N SER A 168 14.32 -42.22 30.65
CA SER A 168 14.42 -41.89 29.21
C SER A 168 13.08 -41.39 28.65
N GLN A 169 11.97 -42.04 29.01
CA GLN A 169 10.62 -41.60 28.61
C GLN A 169 10.29 -40.20 29.13
N LYS A 170 10.78 -39.83 30.32
CA LYS A 170 10.59 -38.48 30.88
C LYS A 170 11.38 -37.41 30.10
N LYS A 171 12.61 -37.72 29.66
CA LYS A 171 13.41 -36.82 28.82
C LYS A 171 12.83 -36.66 27.42
N GLU A 172 12.37 -37.74 26.79
CA GLU A 172 11.69 -37.71 25.49
C GLU A 172 10.40 -36.88 25.55
N ARG A 173 9.60 -37.03 26.61
CA ARG A 173 8.40 -36.20 26.83
C ARG A 173 8.73 -34.73 27.03
N GLN A 174 9.80 -34.42 27.78
CA GLN A 174 10.26 -33.04 27.97
C GLN A 174 10.77 -32.41 26.67
N MET A 175 11.50 -33.18 25.85
CA MET A 175 11.99 -32.72 24.55
C MET A 175 10.84 -32.53 23.54
N ALA A 176 9.88 -33.45 23.47
CA ALA A 176 8.69 -33.32 22.64
C ALA A 176 7.81 -32.12 23.06
N GLN A 177 7.69 -31.90 24.38
CA GLN A 177 6.98 -30.73 24.92
C GLN A 177 7.71 -29.43 24.58
N ALA A 178 9.05 -29.38 24.68
CA ALA A 178 9.85 -28.22 24.29
C ALA A 178 9.72 -27.90 22.79
N ILE A 179 9.79 -28.92 21.93
CA ILE A 179 9.59 -28.76 20.48
C ILE A 179 8.18 -28.23 20.19
N GLN A 180 7.14 -28.79 20.83
CA GLN A 180 5.76 -28.31 20.66
C GLN A 180 5.60 -26.86 21.15
N THR A 181 6.24 -26.47 22.25
CA THR A 181 6.18 -25.08 22.73
C THR A 181 6.92 -24.12 21.80
N ASP A 182 8.05 -24.53 21.23
CA ASP A 182 8.80 -23.72 20.25
C ASP A 182 7.99 -23.54 18.96
N THR A 183 7.33 -24.60 18.48
CA THR A 183 6.44 -24.55 17.31
C THR A 183 5.20 -23.68 17.56
N ALA A 184 4.60 -23.76 18.74
CA ALA A 184 3.45 -22.91 19.07
C ALA A 184 3.85 -21.43 19.16
N ALA A 185 5.03 -21.13 19.70
CA ALA A 185 5.58 -19.77 19.75
C ALA A 185 5.92 -19.23 18.36
N GLU A 186 6.45 -20.08 17.46
CA GLU A 186 6.67 -19.73 16.04
C GLU A 186 5.37 -19.39 15.33
N GLN A 187 4.34 -20.24 15.46
CA GLN A 187 3.03 -20.00 14.85
C GLN A 187 2.37 -18.70 15.36
N ALA A 188 2.47 -18.42 16.66
CA ALA A 188 1.94 -17.19 17.23
C ALA A 188 2.67 -15.94 16.71
N ARG A 189 4.00 -16.02 16.51
CA ARG A 189 4.78 -14.92 15.91
C ARG A 189 4.38 -14.71 14.45
N ASP A 190 4.27 -15.78 13.67
CA ASP A 190 3.90 -15.69 12.26
C ASP A 190 2.50 -15.09 12.07
N HIS A 191 1.54 -15.48 12.90
CA HIS A 191 0.20 -14.90 12.90
C HIS A 191 0.25 -13.40 13.26
N MET A 192 1.00 -13.00 14.29
CA MET A 192 1.19 -11.59 14.63
C MET A 192 1.79 -10.78 13.47
N LEU A 193 2.77 -11.33 12.75
CA LEU A 193 3.39 -10.67 11.60
C LEU A 193 2.39 -10.47 10.45
N ARG A 194 1.53 -11.45 10.19
CA ARG A 194 0.45 -11.33 9.18
C ARG A 194 -0.54 -10.23 9.53
N LEU A 195 -0.93 -10.12 10.81
CA LEU A 195 -1.81 -9.05 11.27
C LEU A 195 -1.16 -7.65 11.11
N LEU A 196 0.13 -7.51 11.36
CA LEU A 196 0.85 -6.26 11.10
C LEU A 196 0.89 -5.93 9.61
N ILE A 197 1.13 -6.93 8.76
CA ILE A 197 1.08 -6.76 7.30
C ILE A 197 -0.33 -6.37 6.86
N ALA A 198 -1.37 -6.97 7.43
CA ALA A 198 -2.76 -6.63 7.16
C ALA A 198 -3.08 -5.19 7.48
N GLU A 199 -2.71 -4.70 8.67
CA GLU A 199 -2.87 -3.29 9.04
C GLU A 199 -2.16 -2.34 8.05
N GLN A 200 -0.94 -2.70 7.65
CA GLN A 200 -0.16 -1.92 6.68
C GLN A 200 -0.81 -1.95 5.28
N ASN A 201 -1.29 -3.10 4.84
CA ASN A 201 -1.96 -3.27 3.55
C ASN A 201 -3.29 -2.53 3.51
N ASP A 202 -4.06 -2.58 4.59
CA ASP A 202 -5.26 -1.78 4.80
C ASP A 202 -4.97 -0.28 4.71
N ALA A 203 -3.94 0.19 5.43
CA ALA A 203 -3.50 1.58 5.37
C ALA A 203 -3.09 1.95 3.94
N PHE A 204 -2.34 1.09 3.24
CA PHE A 204 -1.92 1.33 1.86
C PHE A 204 -3.11 1.35 0.88
N ARG A 205 -4.05 0.42 1.01
CA ARG A 205 -5.25 0.29 0.17
C ARG A 205 -6.20 1.48 0.32
N ARG A 206 -6.50 1.90 1.56
CA ARG A 206 -7.40 3.04 1.86
C ARG A 206 -6.93 4.36 1.22
N CYS A 207 -5.67 4.42 0.83
CA CYS A 207 -5.04 5.57 0.20
C CYS A 207 -4.75 5.37 -1.28
N LEU A 208 -5.16 4.24 -1.86
CA LEU A 208 -4.75 3.75 -3.17
C LEU A 208 -3.23 3.84 -3.40
N GLY A 209 -2.44 3.47 -2.39
CA GLY A 209 -0.98 3.44 -2.46
C GLY A 209 -0.28 4.79 -2.52
N PHE A 210 -1.02 5.89 -2.44
CA PHE A 210 -0.45 7.22 -2.28
C PHE A 210 -0.28 7.49 -0.78
N ALA A 211 0.73 8.26 -0.36
CA ALA A 211 0.94 8.83 0.99
C ALA A 211 0.39 8.00 2.16
N ALA A 212 0.63 6.69 2.14
CA ALA A 212 0.03 5.79 3.10
C ALA A 212 0.82 5.89 4.40
N LEU A 213 0.13 6.18 5.50
CA LEU A 213 0.72 6.25 6.84
C LEU A 213 0.16 5.12 7.70
N TRP A 214 1.05 4.42 8.39
CA TRP A 214 0.70 3.40 9.36
C TRP A 214 1.54 3.64 10.62
N ARG A 215 0.89 3.95 11.75
CA ARG A 215 1.53 4.22 13.05
C ARG A 215 2.73 5.19 12.93
N ASP A 216 2.48 6.35 12.32
CA ASP A 216 3.49 7.39 12.04
C ASP A 216 4.64 6.97 11.11
N HIS A 217 4.56 5.81 10.46
CA HIS A 217 5.49 5.35 9.45
C HIS A 217 4.89 5.48 8.04
N HIS A 218 5.67 6.04 7.12
CA HIS A 218 5.28 6.10 5.71
C HIS A 218 5.48 4.73 5.04
N LEU A 219 4.40 4.20 4.48
CA LEU A 219 4.44 3.00 3.65
C LEU A 219 4.80 3.40 2.22
N LYS A 220 6.04 3.09 1.84
CA LYS A 220 6.58 3.41 0.52
C LYS A 220 6.02 2.44 -0.53
N GLY A 221 5.63 2.96 -1.69
CA GLY A 221 5.00 2.11 -2.69
C GLY A 221 4.53 2.84 -3.93
N ARG A 222 3.78 2.13 -4.77
CA ARG A 222 3.08 2.69 -5.93
C ARG A 222 1.77 1.96 -6.15
N ALA A 223 0.80 2.67 -6.73
CA ALA A 223 -0.37 2.04 -7.31
C ALA A 223 -0.27 2.01 -8.84
N VAL A 224 -0.66 0.88 -9.41
CA VAL A 224 -0.67 0.61 -10.84
C VAL A 224 -2.03 0.09 -11.28
N VAL A 225 -2.37 0.35 -12.53
CA VAL A 225 -3.59 -0.15 -13.17
C VAL A 225 -3.25 -0.82 -14.49
N THR A 226 -4.03 -1.79 -14.90
CA THR A 226 -3.90 -2.40 -16.22
C THR A 226 -4.58 -1.57 -17.31
N PRO A 227 -4.23 -1.77 -18.59
CA PRO A 227 -4.90 -1.09 -19.70
C PRO A 227 -6.42 -1.33 -19.73
N GLY A 228 -6.88 -2.55 -19.39
CA GLY A 228 -8.30 -2.87 -19.34
C GLY A 228 -9.04 -2.09 -18.26
N PHE A 229 -8.45 -1.98 -17.06
CA PHE A 229 -8.98 -1.08 -16.03
C PHE A 229 -9.01 0.37 -16.51
N GLU A 230 -7.92 0.85 -17.09
CA GLU A 230 -7.81 2.26 -17.50
C GLU A 230 -8.84 2.64 -18.59
N ALA A 231 -9.20 1.69 -19.45
CA ALA A 231 -10.20 1.85 -20.50
C ALA A 231 -11.65 1.97 -19.98
N LEU A 232 -11.90 1.67 -18.70
CA LEU A 232 -13.24 1.81 -18.10
C LEU A 232 -13.68 3.29 -18.06
N PRO A 233 -15.00 3.55 -18.15
CA PRO A 233 -15.54 4.89 -17.93
C PRO A 233 -15.13 5.47 -16.58
N MET A 234 -14.90 6.78 -16.50
CA MET A 234 -14.42 7.44 -15.27
C MET A 234 -15.34 7.20 -14.07
N ALA A 235 -16.67 7.31 -14.26
CA ALA A 235 -17.64 7.07 -13.20
C ALA A 235 -17.51 5.65 -12.62
N THR A 236 -17.38 4.65 -13.50
CA THR A 236 -17.17 3.25 -13.11
C THR A 236 -15.84 3.05 -12.39
N LYS A 237 -14.74 3.67 -12.87
CA LYS A 237 -13.44 3.63 -12.16
C LYS A 237 -13.55 4.20 -10.74
N SER A 238 -14.21 5.35 -10.59
CA SER A 238 -14.42 5.97 -9.28
C SER A 238 -15.21 5.06 -8.33
N ALA A 239 -16.33 4.49 -8.79
CA ALA A 239 -17.16 3.60 -7.99
C ALA A 239 -16.43 2.31 -7.58
N LEU A 240 -15.61 1.74 -8.47
CA LEU A 240 -14.80 0.57 -8.17
C LEU A 240 -13.70 0.89 -7.16
N MET A 241 -12.99 2.01 -7.33
CA MET A 241 -11.93 2.42 -6.39
C MET A 241 -12.48 2.76 -5.00
N GLU A 242 -13.64 3.40 -4.91
CA GLU A 242 -14.30 3.64 -3.62
C GLU A 242 -14.57 2.32 -2.88
N LYS A 243 -15.03 1.28 -3.60
CA LYS A 243 -15.19 -0.06 -3.03
C LYS A 243 -13.87 -0.70 -2.62
N VAL A 244 -12.79 -0.49 -3.37
CA VAL A 244 -11.44 -0.97 -2.97
C VAL A 244 -11.01 -0.29 -1.67
N ILE A 245 -11.17 1.02 -1.56
CA ILE A 245 -10.79 1.79 -0.36
C ILE A 245 -11.54 1.30 0.87
N ASN A 246 -12.85 1.10 0.72
CA ASN A 246 -13.76 0.70 1.79
C ASN A 246 -13.91 -0.83 1.94
N PHE A 247 -13.07 -1.62 1.28
CA PHE A 247 -13.20 -3.08 1.30
C PHE A 247 -12.97 -3.64 2.70
N THR A 248 -13.93 -4.40 3.20
CA THR A 248 -13.87 -5.08 4.50
C THR A 248 -14.31 -6.54 4.45
N ASP A 249 -14.69 -7.04 3.27
CA ASP A 249 -15.25 -8.37 3.08
C ASP A 249 -14.16 -9.44 2.92
N PHE A 250 -13.30 -9.53 3.93
CA PHE A 250 -12.25 -10.53 4.00
C PHE A 250 -12.82 -11.85 4.50
N THR A 251 -12.65 -12.90 3.70
CA THR A 251 -13.15 -14.25 3.97
C THR A 251 -12.00 -15.24 3.82
N GLU A 252 -12.16 -16.45 4.37
CA GLU A 252 -11.15 -17.50 4.22
C GLU A 252 -10.80 -17.76 2.75
N GLU A 253 -11.75 -17.61 1.81
CA GLU A 253 -11.54 -17.82 0.38
C GLU A 253 -10.63 -16.76 -0.26
N ASN A 254 -10.74 -15.49 0.15
CA ASN A 254 -10.01 -14.38 -0.48
C ASN A 254 -8.79 -13.91 0.32
N ASP A 255 -8.66 -14.34 1.58
CA ASP A 255 -7.61 -13.90 2.51
C ASP A 255 -7.08 -15.06 3.37
N HIS A 256 -6.71 -16.19 2.72
CA HIS A 256 -6.13 -17.36 3.38
C HIS A 256 -4.93 -17.06 4.29
N TRP A 257 -4.20 -15.96 4.01
CA TRP A 257 -3.00 -15.57 4.75
C TRP A 257 -3.26 -14.50 5.81
N GLU A 258 -4.50 -14.00 5.93
CA GLU A 258 -4.90 -12.93 6.86
C GLU A 258 -4.06 -11.67 6.71
N ASP A 259 -3.55 -11.42 5.50
CA ASP A 259 -2.61 -10.33 5.21
C ASP A 259 -3.28 -9.18 4.43
N HIS A 260 -4.58 -9.30 4.17
CA HIS A 260 -5.40 -8.29 3.51
C HIS A 260 -4.83 -7.85 2.15
N SER A 261 -4.15 -8.75 1.45
CA SER A 261 -3.41 -8.43 0.22
C SER A 261 -4.23 -8.56 -1.07
N PHE A 262 -5.48 -9.05 -1.01
CA PHE A 262 -6.27 -9.38 -2.19
C PHE A 262 -7.76 -9.11 -2.00
N GLY A 263 -8.45 -8.76 -3.08
CA GLY A 263 -9.91 -8.72 -3.10
C GLY A 263 -10.51 -8.47 -4.48
N ARG A 264 -11.83 -8.57 -4.54
CA ARG A 264 -12.63 -8.39 -5.76
C ARG A 264 -13.79 -7.46 -5.47
N VAL A 265 -14.04 -6.50 -6.35
CA VAL A 265 -15.16 -5.56 -6.23
C VAL A 265 -15.89 -5.41 -7.54
N GLU A 266 -17.17 -5.05 -7.46
CA GLU A 266 -18.05 -4.86 -8.62
C GLU A 266 -18.83 -3.54 -8.48
N ALA A 267 -18.94 -2.79 -9.57
CA ALA A 267 -19.74 -1.57 -9.69
C ALA A 267 -20.09 -1.32 -11.17
N ASP A 268 -21.28 -0.77 -11.42
CA ASP A 268 -21.78 -0.40 -12.76
C ASP A 268 -21.65 -1.50 -13.83
N GLY A 269 -21.82 -2.77 -13.42
CA GLY A 269 -21.71 -3.93 -14.32
C GLY A 269 -20.27 -4.32 -14.70
N ALA A 270 -19.25 -3.64 -14.12
CA ALA A 270 -17.85 -4.02 -14.24
C ALA A 270 -17.36 -4.67 -12.93
N ALA A 271 -16.43 -5.61 -13.07
CA ALA A 271 -15.74 -6.23 -11.94
C ALA A 271 -14.23 -5.98 -12.07
N ILE A 272 -13.57 -5.71 -10.95
CA ILE A 272 -12.11 -5.66 -10.87
C ILE A 272 -11.60 -6.55 -9.74
N VAL A 273 -10.36 -6.98 -9.91
CA VAL A 273 -9.56 -7.57 -8.85
C VAL A 273 -8.52 -6.53 -8.44
N TRP A 274 -8.23 -6.48 -7.15
CA TRP A 274 -7.13 -5.70 -6.62
C TRP A 274 -6.20 -6.58 -5.80
N LYS A 275 -4.91 -6.25 -5.81
CA LYS A 275 -3.92 -6.92 -4.96
C LYS A 275 -2.81 -5.98 -4.51
N ILE A 276 -2.19 -6.29 -3.38
CA ILE A 276 -1.00 -5.63 -2.85
C ILE A 276 0.15 -6.63 -2.85
N ASP A 277 1.12 -6.40 -3.72
CA ASP A 277 2.36 -7.18 -3.74
C ASP A 277 3.45 -6.45 -2.93
N LEU A 278 4.19 -7.21 -2.11
CA LEU A 278 5.31 -6.72 -1.32
C LEU A 278 6.63 -6.99 -2.03
N TYR A 279 7.47 -5.96 -2.14
CA TYR A 279 8.77 -5.99 -2.79
C TYR A 279 9.86 -5.45 -1.88
N ASP A 280 11.12 -5.74 -2.23
CA ASP A 280 12.28 -5.02 -1.71
C ASP A 280 12.30 -3.54 -2.17
N THR A 281 13.23 -2.76 -1.61
CA THR A 281 13.38 -1.33 -1.92
C THR A 281 13.63 -1.02 -3.40
N ALA A 282 14.14 -2.00 -4.15
CA ALA A 282 14.44 -1.92 -5.58
C ALA A 282 13.32 -2.44 -6.50
N TYR A 283 12.19 -2.92 -5.97
CA TYR A 283 11.11 -3.58 -6.76
C TYR A 283 11.59 -4.77 -7.61
N THR A 284 12.65 -5.46 -7.19
CA THR A 284 13.29 -6.55 -7.94
C THR A 284 12.84 -7.92 -7.44
N TYR A 285 12.76 -8.10 -6.13
CA TYR A 285 12.39 -9.35 -5.50
C TYR A 285 11.20 -9.14 -4.57
N GLY A 286 10.40 -10.19 -4.36
CA GLY A 286 9.38 -10.16 -3.32
C GLY A 286 10.05 -10.01 -1.96
N ALA A 287 9.43 -9.31 -1.01
CA ALA A 287 9.89 -9.34 0.38
C ALA A 287 9.76 -10.79 0.88
N THR A 288 10.88 -11.53 0.92
CA THR A 288 10.88 -13.00 1.03
C THR A 288 10.69 -13.51 2.46
N MET A 289 10.77 -12.63 3.47
CA MET A 289 10.67 -13.01 4.88
C MET A 289 9.61 -12.17 5.62
N PRO A 290 8.80 -12.76 6.52
CA PRO A 290 7.69 -12.06 7.21
C PRO A 290 8.12 -10.86 8.07
N ASP A 291 9.30 -10.94 8.68
CA ASP A 291 9.94 -9.87 9.44
C ASP A 291 10.39 -8.71 8.55
N CYS A 292 11.00 -8.97 7.39
CA CYS A 292 11.31 -7.92 6.43
C CYS A 292 10.03 -7.28 5.85
N ALA A 293 8.99 -8.08 5.62
CA ALA A 293 7.70 -7.63 5.06
C ALA A 293 6.93 -6.68 5.97
N CYS A 294 7.14 -6.78 7.29
CA CYS A 294 6.53 -5.86 8.27
C CYS A 294 7.33 -4.57 8.48
N ASP A 295 8.56 -4.46 7.96
CA ASP A 295 9.39 -3.25 8.05
C ASP A 295 9.05 -2.27 6.90
N PRO A 296 8.44 -1.11 7.19
CA PRO A 296 8.07 -0.12 6.17
C PRO A 296 9.25 0.47 5.39
N ASP A 297 10.45 0.50 5.97
CA ASP A 297 11.62 1.09 5.31
C ASP A 297 12.27 0.12 4.32
N GLN A 298 12.20 -1.18 4.61
CA GLN A 298 12.74 -2.24 3.76
C GLN A 298 11.74 -2.74 2.71
N THR A 299 10.44 -2.51 2.93
CA THR A 299 9.38 -2.99 2.04
C THR A 299 8.87 -1.90 1.10
N ARG A 300 8.53 -2.28 -0.12
CA ARG A 300 7.78 -1.48 -1.08
C ARG A 300 6.49 -2.19 -1.44
N ARG A 301 5.38 -1.47 -1.37
CA ARG A 301 4.05 -1.99 -1.71
C ARG A 301 3.64 -1.62 -3.12
N VAL A 302 3.05 -2.56 -3.85
CA VAL A 302 2.46 -2.32 -5.16
C VAL A 302 0.99 -2.70 -5.14
N LEU A 303 0.11 -1.70 -5.13
CA LEU A 303 -1.32 -1.90 -5.31
C LEU A 303 -1.60 -2.01 -6.81
N THR A 304 -2.19 -3.11 -7.27
CA THR A 304 -2.58 -3.31 -8.66
C THR A 304 -4.09 -3.40 -8.76
N LEU A 305 -4.72 -2.59 -9.63
CA LEU A 305 -6.14 -2.74 -10.01
C LEU A 305 -6.24 -3.25 -11.44
N TYR A 306 -7.01 -4.31 -11.67
CA TYR A 306 -7.07 -4.99 -12.95
C TYR A 306 -8.41 -5.69 -13.19
N LEU A 307 -8.78 -5.92 -14.45
CA LEU A 307 -9.94 -6.72 -14.77
C LEU A 307 -9.66 -8.21 -14.48
N PRO A 308 -10.66 -9.01 -14.08
CA PRO A 308 -10.49 -10.45 -13.89
C PRO A 308 -9.93 -11.18 -15.12
N SER A 309 -10.21 -10.67 -16.32
CA SER A 309 -9.71 -11.22 -17.59
C SER A 309 -8.23 -10.93 -17.87
N GLU A 310 -7.58 -10.10 -17.06
CA GLU A 310 -6.18 -9.69 -17.21
C GLU A 310 -5.25 -10.42 -16.24
N HIS A 311 -5.77 -11.38 -15.48
CA HIS A 311 -4.98 -12.25 -14.63
C HIS A 311 -4.18 -13.28 -15.45
#